data_AF-A0A672K8H7-F1
#
_entry.id   AF-A0A672K8H7-F1
#
_cell.length_a   1.000
_cell.length_b   1.000
_cell.length_c   1.000
_cell.angle_alpha   90.00
_cell.angle_beta   90.00
_cell.angle_gamma   90.00
#
_symmetry.space_group_name_H-M   'P 1'
#
loop_
_entity.id
_entity.type
_entity.pdbx_description
1 polymer ?
#
loop_
_entity_poly.entity_id
_entity_poly.type
_entity_poly.pdbx_seq_one_letter_code
_entity_poly.pdbx_strand_id
1 'polypeptide(L)' 'FMQVAKKILSRLFRVFVHVYIHHFDRVSQMGAEAHVNTCYKHFYYFVTELSLIDHKELEPLKEMTSRICH' A
#
# COMPACT_ATOMS: atom_id res chain seq x y z
N PHE A 1 6.35 21.88 1.84
CA PHE A 1 6.94 20.53 1.95
C PHE A 1 5.89 19.45 2.22
N MET A 2 5.23 19.43 3.38
CA MET A 2 4.31 18.35 3.77
C MET A 2 3.20 18.04 2.76
N GLN A 3 2.55 19.06 2.18
CA GLN A 3 1.51 18.85 1.16
C GLN A 3 2.02 18.08 -0.07
N VAL A 4 3.27 18.34 -0.48
CA VAL A 4 3.90 17.64 -1.60
C VAL A 4 4.18 16.18 -1.22
N ALA A 5 4.73 15.94 -0.02
CA ALA A 5 4.97 14.59 0.48
C ALA A 5 3.67 13.76 0.55
N LYS A 6 2.58 14.33 1.10
CA LYS A 6 1.27 13.66 1.12
C LYS A 6 0.80 13.30 -0.30
N LYS A 7 0.91 14.23 -1.25
CA LYS A 7 0.52 13.99 -2.65
C LYS A 7 1.37 12.90 -3.33
N ILE A 8 2.66 12.82 -3.01
CA ILE A 8 3.55 11.74 -3.50
C ILE A 8 3.10 10.41 -2.92
N LEU A 9 2.87 10.33 -1.61
CA LEU A 9 2.49 9.10 -0.93
C LEU A 9 1.10 8.60 -1.36
N SER A 10 0.11 9.48 -1.49
CA SER A 10 -1.22 9.11 -2.03
C SER A 10 -1.12 8.54 -3.46
N ARG A 11 -0.21 9.07 -4.30
CA ARG A 11 0.02 8.52 -5.65
C ARG A 11 0.75 7.19 -5.60
N LEU A 12 1.73 7.04 -4.70
CA LEU A 12 2.44 5.78 -4.50
C LEU A 12 1.50 4.67 -3.99
N PHE A 13 0.54 5.00 -3.12
CA PHE A 13 -0.50 4.06 -2.70
C PHE A 13 -1.28 3.48 -3.89
N ARG A 14 -1.60 4.29 -4.90
CA ARG A 14 -2.29 3.80 -6.12
C ARG A 14 -1.48 2.77 -6.89
N VAL A 15 -0.15 2.81 -6.80
CA VAL A 15 0.71 1.77 -7.38
C VAL A 15 0.52 0.44 -6.63
N PHE A 16 0.48 0.46 -5.30
CA PHE A 16 0.15 -0.73 -4.52
C PHE A 16 -1.23 -1.28 -4.87
N VAL A 17 -2.25 -0.41 -4.97
CA VAL A 17 -3.60 -0.81 -5.40
C VAL A 17 -3.55 -1.55 -6.74
N HIS A 18 -2.86 -0.97 -7.72
CA HIS A 18 -2.75 -1.57 -9.04
C HIS A 18 -2.00 -2.91 -9.02
N VAL A 19 -0.90 -2.99 -8.26
CA VAL A 19 -0.12 -4.24 -8.10
C VAL A 19 -0.98 -5.34 -7.47
N TYR A 20 -1.67 -5.05 -6.37
CA TYR A 20 -2.49 -6.03 -5.67
C TYR A 20 -3.73 -6.46 -6.44
N ILE A 21 -4.40 -5.56 -7.15
CA ILE A 21 -5.66 -5.88 -7.84
C ILE A 21 -5.40 -6.53 -9.20
N HIS A 22 -4.40 -6.06 -9.96
CA HIS A 22 -4.25 -6.45 -11.36
C HIS A 22 -3.00 -7.28 -11.66
N HIS A 23 -2.00 -7.29 -10.79
CA HIS A 23 -0.72 -7.93 -11.06
C HIS A 23 -0.29 -8.94 -10.01
N PHE A 24 -1.11 -9.17 -8.98
CA PHE A 24 -0.72 -10.01 -7.86
C PHE A 24 -0.47 -11.46 -8.28
N ASP A 25 -1.29 -12.01 -9.17
CA ASP A 25 -1.07 -13.37 -9.71
C ASP A 25 0.33 -13.53 -10.34
N ARG A 26 0.80 -12.51 -11.07
CA ARG A 26 2.15 -12.53 -11.68
C ARG A 26 3.23 -12.39 -10.60
N VAL A 27 3.02 -11.53 -9.62
CA VAL A 27 3.94 -11.37 -8.47
C VAL A 27 4.07 -12.69 -7.70
N SER A 28 2.97 -13.39 -7.45
CA SER A 28 2.96 -14.69 -6.77
C SER A 28 3.59 -15.80 -7.62
N GLN A 29 3.36 -15.83 -8.94
CA GLN A 29 4.05 -16.75 -9.86
C GLN A 29 5.58 -16.59 -9.84
N MET A 30 6.06 -15.37 -9.63
CA MET A 30 7.48 -15.07 -9.49
C MET A 30 8.03 -15.35 -8.07
N GLY A 31 7.20 -15.78 -7.12
CA GLY A 31 7.59 -15.96 -5.72
C GLY A 31 7.92 -14.65 -5.00
N ALA A 32 7.49 -13.50 -5.54
CA ALA A 32 7.85 -12.17 -5.04
C ALA A 32 6.84 -11.58 -4.04
N GLU A 33 5.78 -12.30 -3.70
CA GLU A 33 4.69 -11.87 -2.83
C GLU A 33 5.18 -11.31 -1.48
N ALA A 34 6.08 -12.04 -0.80
CA ALA A 34 6.59 -11.63 0.51
C ALA A 34 7.29 -10.24 0.47
N HIS A 35 7.95 -9.92 -0.64
CA HIS A 35 8.61 -8.63 -0.84
C HIS A 35 7.59 -7.50 -0.99
N VAL A 36 6.54 -7.73 -1.80
CA VAL A 36 5.47 -6.74 -2.00
C VAL A 36 4.70 -6.52 -0.70
N ASN A 37 4.38 -7.59 0.03
CA ASN A 37 3.69 -7.52 1.32
C ASN A 37 4.52 -6.78 2.38
N THR A 38 5.82 -7.05 2.46
CA THR A 38 6.72 -6.34 3.39
C THR A 38 6.80 -4.85 3.06
N CYS A 39 6.98 -4.52 1.78
CA CYS A 39 7.05 -3.14 1.30
C CYS A 39 5.74 -2.38 1.58
N TYR A 40 4.60 -3.01 1.30
CA TYR A 40 3.28 -2.43 1.57
C TYR A 40 3.03 -2.25 3.07
N LYS A 41 3.36 -3.25 3.90
CA LYS A 41 3.18 -3.17 5.35
C LYS A 41 3.97 -2.01 5.96
N HIS A 42 5.23 -1.86 5.56
CA HIS A 42 6.05 -0.73 5.99
C HIS A 42 5.48 0.61 5.54
N PHE A 43 5.07 0.71 4.26
CA PHE A 43 4.41 1.90 3.73
C PHE A 43 3.14 2.24 4.52
N TYR A 44 2.26 1.26 4.73
CA TYR A 44 0.98 1.43 5.42
C TYR A 44 1.19 1.99 6.82
N TYR A 45 2.02 1.35 7.66
CA TYR A 45 2.28 1.85 9.01
C TYR A 45 2.91 3.24 9.01
N PHE A 46 3.85 3.52 8.09
CA PHE A 46 4.47 4.84 8.00
C PHE A 46 3.46 5.94 7.68
N VAL A 47 2.59 5.72 6.69
CA VAL A 47 1.60 6.73 6.28
C VAL A 47 0.47 6.90 7.28
N THR A 48 0.08 5.85 8.00
CA THR A 48 -0.95 5.94 9.03
C THR A 48 -0.42 6.58 10.31
N GLU A 49 0.75 6.17 10.79
CA GLU A 49 1.36 6.70 12.02
C GLU A 49 1.58 8.22 11.93
N LEU A 50 2.01 8.69 10.76
CA LEU A 50 2.26 10.11 10.52
C LEU A 50 1.08 10.87 9.88
N SER A 51 -0.09 10.22 9.75
CA SER A 51 -1.30 10.81 9.15
C SER A 51 -1.04 11.49 7.78
N LEU A 52 -0.28 10.80 6.93
CA LEU A 52 0.18 11.30 5.63
C LEU A 52 -0.81 11.04 4.49
N ILE A 53 -1.73 10.11 4.67
CA ILE A 53 -2.82 9.77 3.73
C ILE A 53 -4.13 9.71 4.52
N ASP A 54 -5.23 10.21 3.93
CA ASP A 54 -6.56 10.09 4.54
C ASP A 54 -6.99 8.61 4.52
N HIS A 55 -7.55 8.12 5.62
CA HIS A 55 -8.05 6.74 5.72
C HIS A 55 -9.05 6.38 4.61
N LYS A 56 -9.84 7.34 4.11
CA LYS A 56 -10.76 7.13 2.98
C LYS A 56 -10.03 6.77 1.69
N GLU A 57 -8.82 7.29 1.48
CA GLU A 57 -8.01 6.94 0.32
C GLU A 57 -7.47 5.51 0.40
N LEU A 58 -7.34 4.95 1.61
CA LEU A 58 -6.81 3.59 1.85
C LEU A 58 -7.87 2.48 1.72
N GLU A 59 -9.15 2.85 1.61
CA GLU A 59 -10.28 1.90 1.51
C GLU A 59 -10.11 0.81 0.43
N PRO A 60 -9.53 1.08 -0.77
CA PRO A 60 -9.39 0.07 -1.82
C PRO A 60 -8.60 -1.18 -1.41
N LEU A 61 -7.70 -1.09 -0.43
CA LEU A 61 -6.90 -2.23 0.07
C LEU A 61 -7.24 -2.61 1.50
N LYS A 62 -8.35 -2.15 2.06
CA LYS A 62 -8.70 -2.35 3.48
C LYS A 62 -8.69 -3.82 3.89
N GLU A 63 -9.34 -4.69 3.12
CA GLU A 63 -9.40 -6.12 3.42
C GLU A 63 -8.01 -6.77 3.35
N MET A 64 -7.23 -6.48 2.30
CA MET A 64 -5.86 -6.98 2.15
C MET A 64 -4.96 -6.51 3.30
N THR A 65 -5.07 -5.23 3.66
CA THR A 65 -4.34 -4.64 4.78
C THR A 65 -4.64 -5.37 6.08
N SER A 66 -5.92 -5.69 6.33
CA SER A 66 -6.33 -6.44 7.51
C SER A 66 -5.72 -7.83 7.59
N ARG A 67 -5.36 -8.46 6.47
CA ARG A 67 -4.75 -9.80 6.43
C ARG A 67 -3.22 -9.78 6.54
N ILE A 68 -2.59 -8.68 6.15
CA ILE A 68 -1.11 -8.55 6.13
C ILE A 68 -0.60 -7.90 7.43
N CYS A 69 -1.38 -6.97 7.99
CA CYS A 69 -0.98 -6.15 9.13
C CYS A 69 -1.48 -6.70 10.48
N HIS A 70 -2.43 -7.63 10.47
CA HIS A 70 -3.00 -8.30 11.63
C HIS A 70 -3.03 -9.81 11.41
#